data_AF-A0A3N5UPJ5-F1
#
_entry.id   AF-A0A3N5UPJ5-F1
#
_cell.length_a   1.000
_cell.length_b   1.000
_cell.length_c   1.000
_cell.angle_alpha   90.00
_cell.angle_beta   90.00
_cell.angle_gamma   90.00
#
_symmetry.space_group_name_H-M   'P 1'
#
loop_
_entity.id
_entity.type
_entity.pdbx_description
1 polymer ?
#
loop_
_entity_poly.entity_id
_entity_poly.type
_entity_poly.pdbx_seq_one_letter_code
_entity_poly.pdbx_strand_id
1 'polypeptide(L)' 'MPRQARIDAPGALHHVIVRGIARRCVFNDDADRD' A
#
# COMPACT_ATOMS: atom_id res chain seq x y z
N MET A 1 -3.05 -19.12 -10.57
CA MET A 1 -4.34 -19.28 -9.85
C MET A 1 -4.94 -17.89 -9.66
N PRO A 2 -6.19 -17.64 -10.06
CA PRO A 2 -6.83 -16.35 -9.86
C PRO A 2 -7.06 -16.14 -8.36
N ARG A 3 -6.54 -15.03 -7.84
CA ARG A 3 -6.84 -14.57 -6.48
C ARG A 3 -8.21 -13.91 -6.45
N GLN A 4 -9.00 -14.15 -5.40
CA GLN A 4 -10.27 -13.46 -5.19
C GLN A 4 -10.04 -11.94 -5.22
N ALA A 5 -11.02 -11.21 -5.77
CA ALA A 5 -11.00 -9.76 -5.70
C ALA A 5 -10.89 -9.28 -4.24
N ARG A 6 -10.14 -8.20 -4.02
CA ARG A 6 -10.17 -7.50 -2.73
C ARG A 6 -11.55 -6.88 -2.56
N ILE A 7 -11.96 -6.59 -1.31
CA ILE A 7 -13.22 -5.91 -1.00
C ILE A 7 -13.28 -4.63 -1.82
N ASP A 8 -14.24 -4.58 -2.75
CA ASP A 8 -14.50 -3.46 -3.64
C ASP A 8 -15.95 -3.02 -3.38
N ALA A 9 -16.10 -2.17 -2.37
CA ALA A 9 -17.38 -1.65 -1.93
C ALA A 9 -17.24 -0.16 -1.61
N PRO A 10 -18.21 0.68 -2.02
CA PRO A 10 -18.21 2.10 -1.68
C PRO A 10 -18.14 2.31 -0.16
N GLY A 11 -17.23 3.16 0.29
CA GLY A 11 -17.03 3.44 1.72
C GLY A 11 -16.29 2.36 2.51
N ALA A 12 -15.77 1.32 1.85
CA ALA A 12 -14.89 0.36 2.51
C ALA A 12 -13.62 1.03 3.04
N LEU A 13 -13.24 0.71 4.27
CA LEU A 13 -11.98 1.13 4.86
C LEU A 13 -10.95 0.01 4.71
N HIS A 14 -9.83 0.31 4.06
CA HIS A 14 -8.71 -0.62 3.89
C HIS A 14 -7.57 -0.23 4.81
N HIS A 15 -7.19 -1.13 5.72
CA HIS A 15 -5.91 -1.02 6.41
C HIS A 15 -4.80 -1.49 5.47
N VAL A 16 -3.98 -0.55 4.99
CA VAL A 16 -2.86 -0.83 4.09
C VAL A 16 -1.55 -0.80 4.88
N ILE A 17 -0.73 -1.84 4.70
CA ILE A 17 0.62 -1.92 5.26
C ILE A 17 1.59 -2.13 4.11
N VAL A 18 2.66 -1.32 4.04
CA VAL A 18 3.69 -1.40 3.00
C VAL A 18 5.07 -1.61 3.62
N ARG A 19 5.99 -2.21 2.86
CA ARG A 19 7.39 -2.41 3.28
C ARG A 19 8.32 -2.33 2.09
N GLY A 20 9.54 -1.84 2.30
CA GLY A 20 10.55 -1.81 1.25
C GLY A 20 11.05 -3.20 0.88
N ILE A 21 11.37 -3.37 -0.41
CA ILE A 21 12.03 -4.57 -0.93
C ILE A 21 13.37 -4.73 -0.22
N ALA A 22 13.65 -5.94 0.27
CA ALA A 22 14.85 -6.23 1.05
C ALA A 22 15.02 -5.34 2.30
N ARG A 23 13.90 -4.92 2.93
CA ARG A 23 13.90 -4.03 4.12
C ARG A 23 14.55 -2.66 3.87
N ARG A 24 14.59 -2.20 2.62
CA ARG A 24 15.05 -0.85 2.28
C ARG A 24 14.06 0.23 2.68
N CYS A 25 14.52 1.49 2.70
CA CYS A 25 13.66 2.63 2.92
C CYS A 25 12.58 2.72 1.83
N VAL A 26 11.37 3.14 2.20
CA VAL A 26 10.27 3.38 1.26
C VAL A 26 10.34 4.81 0.72
N PHE A 27 10.71 5.77 1.57
CA PHE A 27 10.85 7.18 1.23
C PHE A 27 12.33 7.57 1.32
N ASN A 28 12.93 8.03 0.23
CA ASN A 28 14.34 8.43 0.22
C ASN A 28 14.53 9.91 0.52
N ASP A 29 13.48 10.71 0.32
CA ASP A 29 13.42 12.12 0.59
C ASP A 29 11.96 12.52 0.93
N ASP A 30 11.74 13.82 1.05
CA ASP A 30 10.49 14.42 1.49
C ASP A 30 9.72 15.10 0.35
N ALA A 31 10.07 14.82 -0.91
CA ALA A 31 9.48 15.52 -2.06
C ALA A 31 7.96 15.30 -2.20
N ASP A 32 7.46 14.15 -1.74
CA ASP A 32 6.04 13.74 -1.86
C ASP A 32 5.20 14.05 -0.59
N ARG A 33 5.66 14.96 0.28
CA ARG A 33 4.95 15.28 1.53
C ARG A 33 3.72 16.20 1.36
N ASP A 34 3.63 16.92 0.25
CA ASP A 34 2.57 17.89 -0.06
C ASP A 34 1.57 17.35 -1.11
#